data_AF-Q1MZ96-F1
#
_entry.id   AF-Q1MZ96-F1
#
_cell.length_a   1.000
_cell.length_b   1.000
_cell.length_c   1.000
_cell.angle_alpha   90.00
_cell.angle_beta   90.00
_cell.angle_gamma   90.00
#
_symmetry.space_group_name_H-M   'P 1'
#
loop_
_entity.id
_entity.type
_entity.pdbx_description
1 polymer ?
#
loop_
_entity_poly.entity_id
_entity_poly.type
_entity_poly.pdbx_seq_one_letter_code
_entity_poly.pdbx_strand_id
1 'polypeptide(L)'
;MGDSQLGIISSSNQMREKYTQVQSDLLRSDATLLNKDWDFSIDEAGEIVIIEGDDSLSESEINKLTKVLADNGIDTAMEKLAENVINHGIGARGPEGFSEDGSLASYDVNKGNFKDVIFGRELMLGMKIDHETKLTNADTLAYASKKVAVTSESNINHVALRAREAYNEGKQLPSKLVATQIMMRAVEKY
;
A
#
# COMPACT_ATOMS: atom_id res chain seq x y z
N MET A 1 -0.37 -18.49 -16.16
CA MET A 1 -0.47 -17.20 -15.45
C MET A 1 -1.37 -16.32 -16.31
N GLY A 2 -2.51 -15.87 -15.81
CA GLY A 2 -3.44 -15.02 -16.58
C GLY A 2 -3.00 -13.55 -16.59
N ASP A 3 -3.38 -12.80 -17.63
CA ASP A 3 -2.99 -11.39 -17.82
C ASP A 3 -3.36 -10.49 -16.62
N SER A 4 -4.48 -10.77 -15.97
CA SER A 4 -4.92 -10.04 -14.77
C SER A 4 -4.01 -10.28 -13.55
N GLN A 5 -3.45 -11.49 -13.40
CA GLN A 5 -2.50 -11.79 -12.32
C GLN A 5 -1.16 -11.07 -12.53
N LEU A 6 -0.72 -10.96 -13.79
CA LEU A 6 0.46 -10.15 -14.14
C LEU A 6 0.19 -8.65 -13.92
N GLY A 7 -1.04 -8.19 -14.22
CA GLY A 7 -1.50 -6.83 -13.92
C GLY A 7 -1.43 -6.49 -12.44
N ILE A 8 -1.91 -7.38 -11.55
CA ILE A 8 -1.81 -7.20 -10.09
C ILE A 8 -0.35 -7.10 -9.64
N ILE A 9 0.54 -7.98 -10.14
CA ILE A 9 1.97 -7.95 -9.79
C ILE A 9 2.61 -6.62 -10.21
N SER A 10 2.38 -6.21 -11.46
CA SER A 10 2.97 -4.98 -12.01
C SER A 10 2.49 -3.73 -11.29
N SER A 11 1.17 -3.59 -11.09
CA SER A 11 0.58 -2.44 -10.39
C SER A 11 1.01 -2.38 -8.92
N SER A 12 1.10 -3.53 -8.25
CA SER A 12 1.57 -3.56 -6.85
C SER A 12 3.05 -3.21 -6.70
N ASN A 13 3.91 -3.59 -7.67
CA ASN A 13 5.31 -3.16 -7.68
C ASN A 13 5.43 -1.65 -7.90
N GLN A 14 4.65 -1.11 -8.85
CA GLN A 14 4.60 0.34 -9.11
C GLN A 14 4.15 1.12 -7.86
N MET A 15 3.16 0.59 -7.13
CA MET A 15 2.73 1.16 -5.86
C MET A 15 3.88 1.19 -4.83
N ARG A 16 4.72 0.14 -4.75
CA ARG A 16 5.84 0.09 -3.78
C ARG A 16 6.90 1.13 -4.08
N GLU A 17 7.23 1.30 -5.34
CA GLU A 17 8.17 2.31 -5.81
C GLU A 17 7.67 3.72 -5.47
N LYS A 18 6.40 4.02 -5.79
CA LYS A 18 5.77 5.31 -5.49
C LYS A 18 5.65 5.57 -3.99
N TYR A 19 5.26 4.57 -3.22
CA TYR A 19 5.13 4.72 -1.77
C TYR A 19 6.48 5.01 -1.10
N THR A 20 7.59 4.52 -1.65
CA THR A 20 8.93 4.89 -1.18
C THR A 20 9.21 6.39 -1.36
N GLN A 21 8.67 7.01 -2.42
CA GLN A 21 8.75 8.45 -2.64
C GLN A 21 7.86 9.21 -1.67
N VAL A 22 6.61 8.77 -1.46
CA VAL A 22 5.69 9.30 -0.42
C VAL A 22 6.37 9.34 0.94
N GLN A 23 6.99 8.23 1.36
CA GLN A 23 7.68 8.18 2.64
C GLN A 23 8.89 9.12 2.73
N SER A 24 9.52 9.45 1.59
CA SER A 24 10.62 10.40 1.55
C SER A 24 10.11 11.84 1.64
N ASP A 25 9.01 12.15 0.97
CA ASP A 25 8.38 13.48 1.01
C ASP A 25 7.73 13.77 2.36
N LEU A 26 7.10 12.77 3.00
CA LEU A 26 6.62 12.89 4.37
C LEU A 26 7.78 13.10 5.34
N LEU A 27 8.90 12.39 5.20
CA LEU A 27 10.06 12.61 6.08
C LEU A 27 10.59 14.05 6.02
N ARG A 28 10.51 14.69 4.85
CA ARG A 28 10.95 16.09 4.66
C ARG A 28 9.91 17.12 5.08
N SER A 29 8.63 16.85 4.81
CA SER A 29 7.54 17.83 5.02
C SER A 29 6.88 17.72 6.38
N ASP A 30 6.74 16.50 6.91
CA ASP A 30 6.13 16.21 8.20
C ASP A 30 6.41 14.76 8.66
N ALA A 31 7.58 14.56 9.27
CA ALA A 31 8.01 13.24 9.70
C ALA A 31 7.10 12.64 10.80
N THR A 32 6.27 13.44 11.46
CA THR A 32 5.36 12.95 12.52
C THR A 32 4.27 12.06 11.95
N LEU A 33 3.80 12.36 10.73
CA LEU A 33 2.79 11.57 10.03
C LEU A 33 3.26 10.14 9.74
N LEU A 34 4.55 9.90 9.56
CA LEU A 34 5.07 8.54 9.35
C LEU A 34 4.90 7.63 10.58
N ASN A 35 4.82 8.22 11.78
CA ASN A 35 4.66 7.47 13.02
C ASN A 35 3.20 7.29 13.44
N LYS A 36 2.28 7.99 12.77
CA LYS A 36 0.85 7.87 13.06
C LYS A 36 0.26 6.60 12.45
N ASP A 37 -0.75 6.08 13.12
CA ASP A 37 -1.55 4.94 12.65
C ASP A 37 -2.60 5.40 11.62
N TRP A 38 -2.25 5.25 10.36
CA TRP A 38 -3.13 5.53 9.23
C TRP A 38 -2.76 4.64 8.06
N ASP A 39 -3.75 4.39 7.22
CA ASP A 39 -3.60 3.75 5.93
C ASP A 39 -4.34 4.58 4.86
N PHE A 40 -4.34 4.12 3.63
CA PHE A 40 -5.06 4.75 2.54
C PHE A 40 -5.59 3.70 1.58
N SER A 41 -6.66 4.06 0.89
CA SER A 41 -7.17 3.31 -0.24
C SER A 41 -7.77 4.27 -1.27
N ILE A 42 -8.60 3.75 -2.18
CA ILE A 42 -9.40 4.55 -3.09
C ILE A 42 -10.88 4.23 -2.97
N ASP A 43 -11.72 5.23 -3.18
CA ASP A 43 -13.17 5.05 -3.26
C ASP A 43 -13.64 4.63 -4.66
N GLU A 44 -14.97 4.60 -4.86
CA GLU A 44 -15.61 4.24 -6.13
C GLU A 44 -15.23 5.16 -7.29
N ALA A 45 -14.89 6.42 -6.98
CA ALA A 45 -14.49 7.43 -7.94
C ALA A 45 -12.99 7.39 -8.25
N GLY A 46 -12.22 6.55 -7.56
CA GLY A 46 -10.77 6.46 -7.69
C GLY A 46 -10.03 7.49 -6.84
N GLU A 47 -10.72 8.22 -5.96
CA GLU A 47 -10.11 9.25 -5.11
C GLU A 47 -9.46 8.63 -3.88
N ILE A 48 -8.34 9.20 -3.44
CA ILE A 48 -7.64 8.74 -2.23
C ILE A 48 -8.51 8.96 -1.00
N VAL A 49 -8.74 7.89 -0.26
CA VAL A 49 -9.36 7.92 1.07
C VAL A 49 -8.30 7.59 2.11
N ILE A 50 -8.13 8.47 3.10
CA ILE A 50 -7.31 8.20 4.27
C ILE A 50 -8.14 7.40 5.27
N ILE A 51 -7.54 6.33 5.78
CA ILE A 51 -8.15 5.45 6.78
C ILE A 51 -7.40 5.70 8.09
N GLU A 52 -8.08 6.26 9.07
CA GLU A 52 -7.54 6.43 10.42
C GLU A 52 -7.50 5.06 11.13
N GLY A 53 -6.39 4.80 11.82
CA GLY A 53 -6.30 3.70 12.78
C GLY A 53 -6.67 4.17 14.19
N ASP A 54 -5.80 3.85 15.16
CA ASP A 54 -5.99 4.27 16.56
C ASP A 54 -5.64 5.76 16.78
N ASP A 55 -4.82 6.34 15.90
CA ASP A 55 -4.48 7.76 15.94
C ASP A 55 -5.51 8.60 15.19
N SER A 56 -6.04 9.64 15.85
CA SER A 56 -6.83 10.66 15.17
C SER A 56 -5.95 11.62 14.37
N LEU A 57 -6.37 11.87 13.14
CA LEU A 57 -5.78 12.84 12.22
C LEU A 57 -6.64 14.09 12.19
N SER A 58 -5.99 15.24 12.33
CA SER A 58 -6.64 16.51 12.02
C SER A 58 -6.92 16.62 10.52
N GLU A 59 -7.90 17.44 10.15
CA GLU A 59 -8.21 17.73 8.74
C GLU A 59 -6.97 18.22 7.95
N SER A 60 -6.10 18.99 8.61
CA SER A 60 -4.85 19.47 8.01
C SER A 60 -3.86 18.33 7.70
N GLU A 61 -3.84 17.28 8.53
CA GLU A 61 -2.99 16.11 8.36
C GLU A 61 -3.55 15.20 7.27
N ILE A 62 -4.86 14.98 7.25
CA ILE A 62 -5.54 14.27 6.16
C ILE A 62 -5.25 14.96 4.83
N ASN A 63 -5.44 16.28 4.75
CA ASN A 63 -5.15 17.04 3.53
C ASN A 63 -3.68 16.94 3.10
N LYS A 64 -2.74 16.95 4.05
CA LYS A 64 -1.31 16.77 3.75
C LYS A 64 -1.02 15.36 3.25
N LEU A 65 -1.57 14.33 3.89
CA LEU A 65 -1.41 12.93 3.45
C LEU A 65 -1.97 12.73 2.05
N THR A 66 -3.22 13.13 1.81
CA THR A 66 -3.87 13.05 0.50
C THR A 66 -3.05 13.76 -0.56
N LYS A 67 -2.57 14.98 -0.26
CA LYS A 67 -1.73 15.74 -1.18
C LYS A 67 -0.42 15.02 -1.51
N VAL A 68 0.32 14.53 -0.52
CA VAL A 68 1.60 13.86 -0.77
C VAL A 68 1.42 12.56 -1.54
N LEU A 69 0.36 11.80 -1.24
CA LEU A 69 -0.01 10.59 -1.99
C LEU A 69 -0.33 10.93 -3.45
N ALA A 70 -1.16 11.93 -3.69
CA ALA A 70 -1.54 12.39 -5.04
C ALA A 70 -0.35 12.97 -5.83
N ASP A 71 0.48 13.81 -5.21
CA ASP A 71 1.67 14.40 -5.84
C ASP A 71 2.67 13.30 -6.29
N ASN A 72 2.67 12.14 -5.62
CA ASN A 72 3.46 10.95 -5.99
C ASN A 72 2.72 9.98 -6.93
N GLY A 73 1.51 10.32 -7.36
CA GLY A 73 0.66 9.55 -8.28
C GLY A 73 0.23 8.20 -7.72
N ILE A 74 -0.04 8.14 -6.41
CA ILE A 74 -0.56 6.94 -5.74
C ILE A 74 -1.99 6.64 -6.17
N ASP A 75 -2.82 7.67 -6.33
CA ASP A 75 -4.19 7.59 -6.86
C ASP A 75 -4.26 6.74 -8.14
N THR A 76 -3.50 7.12 -9.16
CA THR A 76 -3.46 6.47 -10.47
C THR A 76 -2.94 5.03 -10.36
N ALA A 77 -1.94 4.80 -9.50
CA ALA A 77 -1.35 3.48 -9.33
C ALA A 77 -2.28 2.53 -8.56
N MET A 78 -3.01 3.05 -7.57
CA MET A 78 -3.98 2.32 -6.78
C MET A 78 -5.24 2.04 -7.61
N GLU A 79 -5.68 2.98 -8.46
CA GLU A 79 -6.78 2.78 -9.40
C GLU A 79 -6.46 1.62 -10.35
N LYS A 80 -5.27 1.62 -10.94
CA LYS A 80 -4.81 0.52 -11.78
C LYS A 80 -4.73 -0.81 -11.00
N LEU A 81 -4.32 -0.79 -9.74
CA LEU A 81 -4.33 -1.99 -8.90
C LEU A 81 -5.77 -2.49 -8.69
N ALA A 82 -6.69 -1.59 -8.36
CA ALA A 82 -8.10 -1.91 -8.13
C ALA A 82 -8.74 -2.50 -9.37
N GLU A 83 -8.53 -1.90 -10.54
CA GLU A 83 -9.00 -2.45 -11.82
C GLU A 83 -8.48 -3.87 -12.05
N ASN A 84 -7.18 -4.10 -11.82
CA ASN A 84 -6.59 -5.43 -12.00
C ASN A 84 -7.16 -6.47 -11.00
N VAL A 85 -7.38 -6.07 -9.75
CA VAL A 85 -7.99 -6.94 -8.71
C VAL A 85 -9.43 -7.28 -9.07
N ILE A 86 -10.24 -6.27 -9.41
CA ILE A 86 -11.65 -6.43 -9.77
C ILE A 86 -11.77 -7.27 -11.04
N ASN A 87 -10.97 -6.97 -12.07
CA ASN A 87 -10.97 -7.74 -13.31
C ASN A 87 -10.46 -9.17 -13.12
N HIS A 88 -9.54 -9.40 -12.19
CA HIS A 88 -9.12 -10.75 -11.82
C HIS A 88 -10.29 -11.52 -11.19
N GLY A 89 -10.98 -10.90 -10.23
CA GLY A 89 -12.16 -11.50 -9.59
C GLY A 89 -13.29 -11.79 -10.58
N ILE A 90 -13.65 -10.83 -11.44
CA ILE A 90 -14.68 -10.99 -12.47
C ILE A 90 -14.26 -12.03 -13.52
N GLY A 91 -13.03 -11.91 -14.05
CA GLY A 91 -12.53 -12.78 -15.11
C GLY A 91 -12.40 -14.25 -14.67
N ALA A 92 -12.06 -14.49 -13.41
CA ALA A 92 -11.94 -15.83 -12.86
C ALA A 92 -13.28 -16.48 -12.45
N ARG A 93 -14.39 -15.72 -12.39
CA ARG A 93 -15.75 -16.26 -12.18
C ARG A 93 -16.43 -16.77 -13.46
N GLY A 94 -15.94 -16.35 -14.63
CA GLY A 94 -16.59 -16.61 -15.91
C GLY A 94 -18.02 -16.02 -16.00
N PRO A 95 -18.73 -16.25 -17.12
CA PRO A 95 -20.09 -15.74 -17.33
C PRO A 95 -21.13 -16.37 -16.40
N GLU A 96 -20.83 -17.57 -15.88
CA GLU A 96 -21.69 -18.33 -14.98
C GLU A 96 -21.62 -17.81 -13.53
N GLY A 97 -20.62 -16.98 -13.19
CA GLY A 97 -20.47 -16.35 -11.88
C GLY A 97 -19.81 -17.22 -10.80
N PHE A 98 -19.38 -18.44 -11.12
CA PHE A 98 -18.78 -19.37 -10.17
C PHE A 98 -17.25 -19.26 -10.14
N SER A 99 -16.67 -19.26 -8.95
CA SER A 99 -15.23 -19.40 -8.75
C SER A 99 -14.82 -20.86 -8.54
N GLU A 100 -13.57 -21.19 -8.90
CA GLU A 100 -12.92 -22.38 -8.34
C GLU A 100 -12.68 -22.17 -6.83
N ASP A 101 -12.92 -23.21 -6.03
CA ASP A 101 -12.76 -23.18 -4.57
C ASP A 101 -11.35 -22.71 -4.16
N GLY A 102 -11.27 -21.77 -3.21
CA GLY A 102 -10.02 -21.15 -2.75
C GLY A 102 -9.41 -20.08 -3.68
N SER A 103 -10.08 -19.70 -4.78
CA SER A 103 -9.65 -18.62 -5.68
C SER A 103 -9.99 -17.23 -5.14
N LEU A 104 -9.24 -16.18 -5.53
CA LEU A 104 -9.63 -14.78 -5.27
C LEU A 104 -10.99 -14.42 -5.89
N ALA A 105 -11.42 -15.19 -6.90
CA ALA A 105 -12.74 -15.11 -7.48
C ALA A 105 -13.86 -15.42 -6.47
N SER A 106 -13.58 -16.15 -5.39
CA SER A 106 -14.56 -16.41 -4.33
C SER A 106 -14.85 -15.19 -3.47
N TYR A 107 -14.16 -14.06 -3.64
CA TYR A 107 -14.33 -12.88 -2.77
C TYR A 107 -14.99 -11.72 -3.50
N ASP A 108 -16.01 -11.11 -2.90
CA ASP A 108 -16.68 -9.94 -3.44
C ASP A 108 -15.82 -8.69 -3.30
N VAL A 109 -15.00 -8.41 -4.31
CA VAL A 109 -14.26 -7.16 -4.41
C VAL A 109 -14.76 -6.40 -5.63
N ASN A 110 -15.24 -5.19 -5.39
CA ASN A 110 -15.77 -4.29 -6.41
C ASN A 110 -15.40 -2.85 -6.03
N LYS A 111 -15.75 -1.89 -6.90
CA LYS A 111 -15.42 -0.48 -6.66
C LYS A 111 -15.96 0.05 -5.33
N GLY A 112 -17.12 -0.43 -4.90
CA GLY A 112 -17.82 0.07 -3.70
C GLY A 112 -17.22 -0.34 -2.38
N ASN A 113 -16.56 -1.49 -2.33
CA ASN A 113 -15.95 -2.00 -1.11
C ASN A 113 -14.42 -2.09 -1.18
N PHE A 114 -13.79 -1.61 -2.27
CA PHE A 114 -12.34 -1.70 -2.43
C PHE A 114 -11.59 -1.04 -1.26
N LYS A 115 -12.05 0.13 -0.80
CA LYS A 115 -11.48 0.85 0.34
C LYS A 115 -11.53 0.08 1.67
N ASP A 116 -12.50 -0.82 1.81
CA ASP A 116 -12.68 -1.61 3.02
C ASP A 116 -11.86 -2.91 2.98
N VAL A 117 -11.35 -3.28 1.80
CA VAL A 117 -10.63 -4.53 1.56
C VAL A 117 -9.13 -4.29 1.39
N ILE A 118 -8.73 -3.31 0.57
CA ILE A 118 -7.33 -3.07 0.21
C ILE A 118 -6.78 -1.83 0.91
N PHE A 119 -5.74 -2.06 1.69
CA PHE A 119 -5.07 -1.08 2.54
C PHE A 119 -3.66 -0.88 1.98
N GLY A 120 -3.43 0.26 1.34
CA GLY A 120 -2.26 0.54 0.52
C GLY A 120 -0.96 0.51 1.32
N ARG A 121 -0.92 1.17 2.47
CA ARG A 121 0.27 1.26 3.33
C ARG A 121 0.68 -0.11 3.84
N GLU A 122 -0.25 -0.89 4.38
CA GLU A 122 -0.03 -2.30 4.74
C GLU A 122 0.53 -3.13 3.58
N LEU A 123 -0.03 -2.95 2.38
CA LEU A 123 0.38 -3.71 1.18
C LEU A 123 1.83 -3.40 0.79
N MET A 124 2.22 -2.14 0.93
CA MET A 124 3.56 -1.67 0.59
C MET A 124 4.58 -2.09 1.62
N LEU A 125 4.21 -2.04 2.90
CA LEU A 125 5.08 -2.42 4.01
C LEU A 125 5.15 -3.94 4.21
N GLY A 126 4.22 -4.70 3.63
CA GLY A 126 4.17 -6.15 3.76
C GLY A 126 3.97 -6.62 5.20
N MET A 127 3.16 -5.87 5.95
CA MET A 127 2.78 -6.15 7.32
C MET A 127 1.41 -5.53 7.58
N LYS A 128 0.63 -6.16 8.46
CA LYS A 128 -0.52 -5.49 9.07
C LYS A 128 0.03 -4.34 9.92
N ILE A 129 -0.54 -3.15 9.77
CA ILE A 129 -0.21 -2.04 10.65
C ILE A 129 -1.15 -2.20 11.85
N ASP A 130 -0.55 -2.43 13.01
CA ASP A 130 -1.21 -2.37 14.31
C ASP A 130 -0.52 -1.28 15.16
N HIS A 131 -1.17 -0.87 16.25
CA HIS A 131 -0.64 0.14 17.18
C HIS A 131 0.71 -0.23 17.83
N GLU A 132 1.13 -1.49 17.78
CA GLU A 132 2.42 -1.97 18.30
C GLU A 132 3.54 -1.92 17.24
N THR A 133 3.17 -2.04 15.96
CA THR A 133 4.05 -1.94 14.79
C THR A 133 4.20 -0.50 14.34
N LYS A 134 4.63 0.33 15.31
CA LYS A 134 5.32 1.57 14.98
C LYS A 134 6.52 1.16 14.13
N LEU A 135 6.50 1.48 12.85
CA LEU A 135 7.73 1.63 12.07
C LEU A 135 8.50 2.75 12.74
N THR A 136 9.21 2.41 13.81
CA THR A 136 9.84 3.43 14.62
C THR A 136 10.89 4.06 13.73
N ASN A 137 10.88 5.39 13.71
CA ASN A 137 11.97 6.18 13.14
C ASN A 137 13.36 5.62 13.50
N ALA A 138 13.49 4.98 14.67
CA ALA A 138 14.72 4.33 15.12
C ALA A 138 15.21 3.21 14.18
N ASP A 139 14.38 2.31 13.65
CA ASP A 139 14.87 1.22 12.80
C ASP A 139 15.26 1.70 11.40
N THR A 140 14.49 2.65 10.86
CA THR A 140 14.78 3.27 9.55
C THR A 140 16.00 4.21 9.63
N LEU A 141 16.15 4.99 10.71
CA LEU A 141 17.33 5.84 10.93
C LEU A 141 18.55 5.09 11.45
N ALA A 142 18.42 4.03 12.25
CA ALA A 142 19.57 3.26 12.77
C ALA A 142 20.29 2.51 11.65
N TYR A 143 19.56 2.03 10.63
CA TYR A 143 20.17 1.44 9.44
C TYR A 143 20.80 2.51 8.55
N ALA A 144 20.16 3.68 8.40
CA ALA A 144 20.69 4.80 7.64
C ALA A 144 21.98 5.40 8.26
N SER A 145 22.03 5.51 9.58
CA SER A 145 23.16 6.10 10.32
C SER A 145 24.33 5.15 10.55
N LYS A 146 24.13 3.82 10.51
CA LYS A 146 25.21 2.84 10.72
C LYS A 146 26.24 2.74 9.58
N LYS A 147 25.96 3.27 8.37
CA LYS A 147 26.81 3.03 7.19
C LYS A 147 27.46 4.26 6.56
N VAL A 148 27.07 5.49 6.89
CA VAL A 148 27.65 6.68 6.26
C VAL A 148 27.73 7.81 7.28
N ALA A 149 28.90 8.39 7.48
CA ALA A 149 29.03 9.70 8.13
C ALA A 149 28.31 10.74 7.25
N VAL A 150 27.06 11.08 7.58
CA VAL A 150 26.19 11.91 6.73
C VAL A 150 26.51 13.39 6.93
N THR A 151 27.00 14.07 5.89
CA THR A 151 27.24 15.52 5.88
C THR A 151 26.50 16.28 4.76
N SER A 152 25.60 15.64 3.99
CA SER A 152 24.81 16.33 2.94
C SER A 152 23.43 15.70 2.66
N GLU A 153 22.45 16.54 2.30
CA GLU A 153 21.05 16.16 2.00
C GLU A 153 20.90 15.11 0.89
N SER A 154 21.79 15.09 -0.11
CA SER A 154 21.74 14.09 -1.19
C SER A 154 22.02 12.67 -0.69
N ASN A 155 22.81 12.53 0.38
CA ASN A 155 23.15 11.24 0.97
C ASN A 155 22.01 10.66 1.81
N ILE A 156 21.16 11.50 2.41
CA ILE A 156 20.01 11.03 3.22
C ILE A 156 19.02 10.26 2.34
N ASN A 157 18.73 10.77 1.14
CA ASN A 157 17.79 10.13 0.21
C ASN A 157 18.30 8.78 -0.28
N HIS A 158 19.58 8.70 -0.67
CA HIS A 158 20.17 7.47 -1.18
C HIS A 158 20.30 6.40 -0.09
N VAL A 159 20.55 6.82 1.15
CA VAL A 159 20.70 5.93 2.29
C VAL A 159 19.34 5.45 2.81
N ALA A 160 18.33 6.33 2.88
CA ALA A 160 16.95 5.96 3.21
C ALA A 160 16.37 4.99 2.17
N LEU A 161 16.63 5.23 0.88
CA LEU A 161 16.21 4.35 -0.21
C LEU A 161 16.82 2.94 -0.05
N ARG A 162 18.14 2.84 0.16
CA ARG A 162 18.83 1.55 0.35
C ARG A 162 18.43 0.83 1.63
N ALA A 163 18.19 1.57 2.71
CA ALA A 163 17.68 0.99 3.96
C ALA A 163 16.30 0.37 3.77
N ARG A 164 15.44 1.03 2.98
CA ARG A 164 14.09 0.56 2.63
C ARG A 164 14.13 -0.61 1.64
N GLU A 165 15.00 -0.58 0.63
CA GLU A 165 15.23 -1.71 -0.28
C GLU A 165 15.68 -2.96 0.49
N ALA A 166 16.64 -2.82 1.40
CA ALA A 166 17.10 -3.91 2.26
C ALA A 166 16.03 -4.38 3.27
N TYR A 167 15.17 -3.49 3.77
CA TYR A 167 14.02 -3.85 4.60
C TYR A 167 12.96 -4.64 3.81
N ASN A 168 12.86 -4.41 2.51
CA ASN A 168 11.94 -5.09 1.62
C ASN A 168 12.51 -6.40 1.05
N GLU A 169 13.83 -6.63 1.14
CA GLU A 169 14.46 -7.90 0.80
C GLU A 169 13.96 -9.02 1.73
N GLY A 170 13.26 -10.01 1.16
CA GLY A 170 12.73 -11.17 1.87
C GLY A 170 11.25 -11.08 2.29
N LYS A 171 10.57 -9.95 2.03
CA LYS A 171 9.12 -9.84 2.28
C LYS A 171 8.29 -10.55 1.21
N GLN A 172 7.06 -10.94 1.55
CA GLN A 172 6.14 -11.57 0.61
C GLN A 172 5.93 -10.71 -0.64
N LEU A 173 5.75 -11.39 -1.79
CA LEU A 173 5.40 -10.76 -3.05
C LEU A 173 4.15 -9.88 -2.86
N PRO A 174 4.12 -8.65 -3.38
CA PRO A 174 2.98 -7.75 -3.20
C PRO A 174 1.65 -8.38 -3.61
N SER A 175 1.64 -9.18 -4.68
CA SER A 175 0.44 -9.91 -5.14
C SER A 175 -0.08 -10.94 -4.14
N LYS A 176 0.80 -11.54 -3.32
CA LYS A 176 0.38 -12.43 -2.23
C LYS A 176 -0.28 -11.63 -1.10
N LEU A 177 0.21 -10.43 -0.82
CA LEU A 177 -0.37 -9.55 0.20
C LEU A 177 -1.74 -9.01 -0.23
N VAL A 178 -1.91 -8.66 -1.52
CA VAL A 178 -3.23 -8.36 -2.10
C VAL A 178 -4.18 -9.51 -1.81
N ALA A 179 -3.78 -10.74 -2.13
CA ALA A 179 -4.59 -11.92 -1.89
C ALA A 179 -4.94 -12.11 -0.41
N THR A 180 -3.98 -11.93 0.49
CA THR A 180 -4.18 -12.01 1.93
C THR A 180 -5.17 -10.97 2.45
N GLN A 181 -5.06 -9.71 2.01
CA GLN A 181 -6.02 -8.67 2.42
C GLN A 181 -7.45 -8.97 1.96
N ILE A 182 -7.60 -9.46 0.72
CA ILE A 182 -8.89 -9.91 0.19
C ILE A 182 -9.45 -11.04 1.05
N MET A 183 -8.66 -12.09 1.32
CA MET A 183 -9.11 -13.22 2.14
C MET A 183 -9.47 -12.83 3.59
N MET A 184 -8.87 -11.79 4.14
CA MET A 184 -9.14 -11.35 5.52
C MET A 184 -10.35 -10.41 5.64
N ARG A 185 -10.67 -9.65 4.58
CA ARG A 185 -11.59 -8.49 4.67
C ARG A 185 -12.77 -8.55 3.72
N ALA A 186 -12.63 -9.19 2.57
CA ALA A 186 -13.71 -9.29 1.61
C ALA A 186 -14.69 -10.40 2.03
N VAL A 187 -15.96 -10.21 1.67
CA VAL A 187 -17.01 -11.21 1.89
C VAL A 187 -16.86 -12.32 0.84
N GLU A 188 -16.89 -13.58 1.27
CA GLU A 188 -16.89 -14.73 0.36
C GLU A 188 -18.26 -14.85 -0.33
N LYS A 189 -18.25 -15.02 -1.66
CA LYS A 189 -19.38 -15.33 -2.53
C LYS A 189 -19.30 -16.81 -2.88
N TYR A 190 -20.28 -17.57 -2.38
CA TYR A 190 -20.54 -18.97 -2.74
C TYR A 190 -21.09 -19.11 -4.16
#